data_AF-A0A382RI35-F1
#
_entry.id   AF-A0A382RI35-F1
#
_cell.length_a   1.000
_cell.length_b   1.000
_cell.length_c   1.000
_cell.angle_alpha   90.00
_cell.angle_beta   90.00
_cell.angle_gamma   90.00
#
_symmetry.space_group_name_H-M   'P 1'
#
loop_
_entity.id
_entity.type
_entity.pdbx_description
1 polymer ?
#
loop_
_entity_poly.entity_id
_entity_poly.type
_entity_poly.pdbx_seq_one_letter_code
_entity_poly.pdbx_strand_id
1 'polypeptide(L)'
;MLKNIANSVFSFDVEWIPDPKAGEILHGAAPADGPGEDARAACETLWATARERAGSKDPDLQPYLKTILCRIVSLAGVLRESPPGGEPTLKLVSLPVDCSDPSKVEEKSILIAFMKSVGRRKPQLVGYNSAQADVPIIVQRAIVNGLPGFGFSDRPAKPWEGVDYFDARNSPYSVDLADSL
;
A
#
# COMPACT_ATOMS: atom_id res chain seq x y z
N MET A 1 14.27 -4.67 -17.96
CA MET A 1 15.57 -5.26 -17.51
C MET A 1 16.08 -4.47 -16.29
N LEU A 2 16.27 -5.13 -15.15
CA LEU A 2 16.74 -4.53 -13.89
C LEU A 2 18.16 -3.94 -14.05
N LYS A 3 18.30 -2.62 -13.91
CA LYS A 3 19.58 -1.91 -14.12
C LYS A 3 20.58 -2.12 -12.97
N ASN A 4 20.09 -2.29 -11.75
CA ASN A 4 20.87 -2.43 -10.52
C ASN A 4 20.05 -3.16 -9.46
N ILE A 5 20.70 -3.94 -8.61
CA ILE A 5 20.13 -4.54 -7.38
C ILE A 5 20.85 -3.89 -6.20
N ALA A 6 20.12 -3.11 -5.40
CA ALA A 6 20.70 -2.45 -4.24
C ALA A 6 21.13 -3.46 -3.15
N ASN A 7 21.99 -3.04 -2.23
CA ASN A 7 22.37 -3.86 -1.07
C ASN A 7 21.18 -4.20 -0.18
N SER A 8 20.19 -3.32 -0.10
CA SER A 8 18.91 -3.58 0.58
C SER A 8 17.78 -3.48 -0.43
N VAL A 9 17.03 -4.58 -0.57
CA VAL A 9 15.88 -4.68 -1.49
C VAL A 9 14.68 -5.17 -0.70
N PHE A 10 13.55 -4.50 -0.84
CA PHE A 10 12.30 -4.96 -0.28
C PHE A 10 11.31 -5.23 -1.41
N SER A 11 11.08 -6.52 -1.66
CA SER A 11 10.03 -6.98 -2.58
C SER A 11 8.75 -7.10 -1.80
N PHE A 12 7.71 -6.35 -2.14
CA PHE A 12 6.52 -6.23 -1.30
C PHE A 12 5.23 -6.16 -2.12
N ASP A 13 4.13 -6.40 -1.42
CA ASP A 13 2.76 -6.35 -1.91
C ASP A 13 1.85 -5.85 -0.79
N VAL A 14 0.81 -5.10 -1.14
CA VAL A 14 -0.15 -4.50 -0.22
C VAL A 14 -1.54 -5.05 -0.50
N GLU A 15 -2.23 -5.49 0.54
CA GLU A 15 -3.61 -5.95 0.43
C GLU A 15 -4.56 -4.90 0.99
N TRP A 16 -5.65 -4.65 0.27
CA TRP A 16 -6.66 -3.68 0.65
C TRP A 16 -8.08 -4.17 0.34
N ILE A 17 -9.02 -3.62 1.10
CA ILE A 17 -10.46 -3.85 0.94
C ILE A 17 -11.17 -2.50 0.78
N PRO A 18 -12.42 -2.45 0.32
CA PRO A 18 -13.21 -1.22 0.41
C PRO A 18 -13.26 -0.73 1.87
N ASP A 19 -13.22 0.58 2.07
CA ASP A 19 -13.24 1.18 3.40
C ASP A 19 -14.69 1.40 3.86
N PRO A 20 -15.19 0.70 4.90
CA PRO A 20 -16.53 0.95 5.44
C PRO A 20 -16.74 2.42 5.82
N LYS A 21 -15.67 3.10 6.29
CA LYS A 21 -15.76 4.52 6.67
C LYS A 21 -15.98 5.42 5.46
N ALA A 22 -15.46 5.05 4.29
CA ALA A 22 -15.75 5.77 3.06
C ALA A 22 -17.22 5.61 2.64
N GLY A 23 -17.80 4.41 2.81
CA GLY A 23 -19.24 4.17 2.60
C GLY A 23 -20.11 5.01 3.54
N GLU A 24 -19.73 5.09 4.82
CA GLU A 24 -20.40 5.95 5.81
C GLU A 24 -20.38 7.43 5.38
N ILE A 25 -19.19 7.96 5.05
CA ILE A 25 -19.01 9.39 4.73
C ILE A 25 -19.68 9.78 3.41
N LEU A 26 -19.56 8.94 2.38
CA LEU A 26 -19.98 9.28 1.01
C LEU A 26 -21.42 8.90 0.70
N HIS A 27 -21.95 7.86 1.35
CA HIS A 27 -23.25 7.28 1.04
C HIS A 27 -24.19 7.21 2.25
N GLY A 28 -23.76 7.66 3.43
CA GLY A 28 -24.59 7.65 4.63
C GLY A 28 -24.89 6.24 5.15
N ALA A 29 -24.02 5.27 4.85
CA ALA A 29 -24.12 3.93 5.42
C ALA A 29 -24.03 3.97 6.96
N ALA A 30 -24.61 2.97 7.62
CA ALA A 30 -24.50 2.85 9.08
C ALA A 30 -23.01 2.71 9.49
N PRO A 31 -22.57 3.40 10.57
CA PRO A 31 -21.22 3.21 11.10
C PRO A 31 -21.00 1.76 11.51
N ALA A 32 -19.86 1.19 11.13
CA ALA A 32 -19.48 -0.17 11.49
C ALA A 32 -18.41 -0.16 12.61
N ASP A 33 -18.62 -0.93 13.66
CA ASP A 33 -17.65 -1.13 14.75
C ASP A 33 -16.92 -2.46 14.56
N GLY A 34 -16.04 -2.49 13.54
CA GLY A 34 -15.26 -3.66 13.17
C GLY A 34 -15.91 -4.55 12.08
N PRO A 35 -15.38 -5.77 11.86
CA PRO A 35 -15.89 -6.69 10.85
C PRO A 35 -17.31 -7.17 11.19
N GLY A 36 -18.20 -7.20 10.19
CA GLY A 36 -19.58 -7.67 10.36
C GLY A 36 -20.51 -7.25 9.22
N GLU A 37 -21.82 -7.45 9.41
CA GLU A 37 -22.83 -7.11 8.40
C GLU A 37 -22.87 -5.61 8.11
N ASP A 38 -22.69 -4.74 9.11
CA ASP A 38 -22.67 -3.29 8.89
C ASP A 38 -21.47 -2.86 8.04
N ALA A 39 -20.29 -3.43 8.30
CA ALA A 39 -19.10 -3.17 7.49
C ALA A 39 -19.31 -3.68 6.05
N ARG A 40 -19.89 -4.88 5.90
CA ARG A 40 -20.22 -5.46 4.59
C ARG A 40 -21.21 -4.58 3.82
N ALA A 41 -22.26 -4.11 4.48
CA ALA A 41 -23.26 -3.23 3.89
C ALA A 41 -22.65 -1.88 3.50
N ALA A 42 -21.78 -1.30 4.33
CA ALA A 42 -21.07 -0.06 4.01
C ALA A 42 -20.14 -0.22 2.79
N CYS A 43 -19.37 -1.31 2.72
CA CYS A 43 -18.56 -1.65 1.54
C CYS A 43 -19.43 -1.80 0.28
N GLU A 44 -20.59 -2.46 0.42
CA GLU A 44 -21.52 -2.68 -0.69
C GLU A 44 -22.04 -1.36 -1.28
N THR A 45 -22.23 -0.31 -0.47
CA THR A 45 -22.65 1.00 -1.00
C THR A 45 -21.65 1.60 -2.00
N LEU A 46 -20.36 1.34 -1.81
CA LEU A 46 -19.30 1.82 -2.72
C LEU A 46 -19.38 1.08 -4.06
N TRP A 47 -19.56 -0.24 -4.05
CA TRP A 47 -19.73 -1.02 -5.27
C TRP A 47 -21.04 -0.73 -5.97
N ALA A 48 -22.16 -0.60 -5.23
CA ALA A 48 -23.45 -0.23 -5.79
C ALA A 48 -23.38 1.08 -6.56
N THR A 49 -22.75 2.11 -5.98
CA THR A 49 -22.53 3.39 -6.65
C THR A 49 -21.62 3.25 -7.88
N ALA A 50 -20.58 2.42 -7.80
CA ALA A 50 -19.67 2.19 -8.91
C ALA A 50 -20.37 1.46 -10.08
N ARG A 51 -21.24 0.49 -9.79
CA ARG A 51 -22.07 -0.22 -10.79
C ARG A 51 -23.05 0.73 -11.47
N GLU A 52 -23.74 1.57 -10.70
CA GLU A 52 -24.67 2.58 -11.25
C GLU A 52 -23.95 3.50 -12.24
N ARG A 53 -22.77 4.02 -11.86
CA ARG A 53 -21.95 4.87 -12.74
C ARG A 53 -21.46 4.16 -14.00
N ALA A 54 -21.23 2.85 -13.92
CA ALA A 54 -20.88 2.02 -15.05
C ALA A 54 -22.08 1.61 -15.91
N GLY A 55 -23.31 1.96 -15.52
CA GLY A 55 -24.54 1.52 -16.18
C GLY A 55 -24.80 0.02 -16.04
N SER A 56 -24.17 -0.65 -15.06
CA SER A 56 -24.33 -2.08 -14.83
C SER A 56 -25.48 -2.35 -13.86
N LYS A 57 -26.30 -3.35 -14.18
CA LYS A 57 -27.36 -3.88 -13.31
C LYS A 57 -27.01 -5.21 -12.64
N ASP A 58 -25.81 -5.72 -12.89
CA ASP A 58 -25.35 -6.98 -12.32
C ASP A 58 -25.05 -6.80 -10.82
N PRO A 59 -25.84 -7.39 -9.90
CA PRO A 59 -25.67 -7.17 -8.47
C PRO A 59 -24.38 -7.79 -7.92
N ASP A 60 -23.81 -8.78 -8.60
CA ASP A 60 -22.61 -9.50 -8.16
C ASP A 60 -21.31 -8.84 -8.67
N LEU A 61 -21.43 -7.84 -9.55
CA LEU A 61 -20.28 -7.12 -10.07
C LEU A 61 -19.63 -6.25 -8.99
N GLN A 62 -18.35 -6.51 -8.71
CA GLN A 62 -17.50 -5.72 -7.81
C GLN A 62 -16.42 -4.98 -8.63
N PRO A 63 -16.75 -3.83 -9.23
CA PRO A 63 -15.80 -3.10 -10.04
C PRO A 63 -14.64 -2.58 -9.19
N TYR A 64 -13.50 -2.34 -9.83
CA TYR A 64 -12.34 -1.73 -9.18
C TYR A 64 -12.72 -0.38 -8.56
N LEU A 65 -12.48 -0.26 -7.25
CA LEU A 65 -12.66 0.98 -6.52
C LEU A 65 -11.33 1.75 -6.52
N LYS A 66 -11.42 3.07 -6.66
CA LYS A 66 -10.24 3.94 -6.49
C LYS A 66 -9.64 3.71 -5.11
N THR A 67 -8.33 3.60 -5.02
CA THR A 67 -7.59 3.26 -3.80
C THR A 67 -7.90 4.16 -2.60
N ILE A 68 -8.28 5.43 -2.82
CA ILE A 68 -8.72 6.34 -1.74
C ILE A 68 -10.00 5.87 -1.03
N LEU A 69 -10.85 5.10 -1.73
CA LEU A 69 -12.08 4.49 -1.19
C LEU A 69 -11.83 3.14 -0.52
N CYS A 70 -10.58 2.69 -0.52
CA CYS A 70 -10.14 1.45 0.09
C CYS A 70 -9.40 1.74 1.41
N ARG A 71 -9.14 0.69 2.18
CA ARG A 71 -8.25 0.70 3.34
C ARG A 71 -7.28 -0.47 3.28
N ILE A 72 -6.06 -0.25 3.74
CA ILE A 72 -5.03 -1.29 3.81
C ILE A 72 -5.35 -2.22 4.99
N VAL A 73 -5.22 -3.52 4.76
CA VAL A 73 -5.43 -4.57 5.79
C VAL A 73 -4.17 -5.36 6.07
N SER A 74 -3.26 -5.48 5.10
CA SER A 74 -1.96 -6.08 5.32
C SER A 74 -0.94 -5.61 4.29
N LEU A 75 0.33 -5.84 4.62
CA LEU A 75 1.47 -5.64 3.75
C LEU A 75 2.48 -6.74 4.03
N ALA A 76 2.92 -7.44 2.99
CA ALA A 76 3.91 -8.49 3.13
C ALA A 76 5.04 -8.32 2.13
N GLY A 77 6.19 -8.92 2.43
CA GLY A 77 7.32 -8.86 1.51
C GLY A 77 8.55 -9.61 2.00
N VAL A 78 9.52 -9.74 1.11
CA VAL A 78 10.84 -10.30 1.39
C VAL A 78 11.86 -9.17 1.37
N LEU A 79 12.52 -8.97 2.52
CA LEU A 79 13.65 -8.08 2.65
C LEU A 79 14.94 -8.86 2.39
N ARG A 80 15.65 -8.49 1.33
CA ARG A 80 17.02 -8.93 1.05
C ARG A 80 18.00 -7.90 1.57
N GLU A 81 18.95 -8.33 2.40
CA GLU A 81 20.07 -7.51 2.87
C GLU A 81 21.39 -8.18 2.46
N SER A 82 22.25 -7.44 1.75
CA SER A 82 23.54 -7.88 1.24
C SER A 82 24.62 -6.92 1.71
N PRO A 83 25.22 -7.15 2.89
CA PRO A 83 26.34 -6.36 3.37
C PRO A 83 27.52 -6.41 2.39
N PRO A 84 28.36 -5.37 2.29
CA PRO A 84 29.56 -5.42 1.46
C PRO A 84 30.46 -6.61 1.83
N GLY A 85 30.75 -7.49 0.88
CA GLY A 85 31.60 -8.67 1.09
C GLY A 85 30.95 -9.81 1.89
N GLY A 86 29.66 -9.70 2.23
CA GLY A 86 28.89 -10.75 2.91
C GLY A 86 27.86 -11.41 1.99
N GLU A 87 27.41 -12.59 2.40
CA GLU A 87 26.32 -13.30 1.71
C GLU A 87 24.97 -12.59 1.90
N PRO A 88 24.09 -12.58 0.88
CA PRO A 88 22.74 -12.06 1.02
C PRO A 88 21.94 -12.84 2.07
N THR A 89 21.22 -12.10 2.91
CA THR A 89 20.25 -12.66 3.85
C THR A 89 18.83 -12.27 3.44
N LEU A 90 17.87 -13.17 3.69
CA LEU A 90 16.46 -12.95 3.39
C LEU A 90 15.66 -12.96 4.69
N LYS A 91 14.74 -12.01 4.83
CA LYS A 91 13.81 -11.91 5.95
C LYS A 91 12.40 -11.74 5.40
N LEU A 92 11.48 -12.59 5.86
CA LEU A 92 10.07 -12.38 5.62
C LEU A 92 9.57 -11.26 6.53
N VAL A 93 8.86 -10.29 5.95
CA VAL A 93 8.22 -9.20 6.66
C VAL A 93 6.72 -9.31 6.39
N SER A 94 5.92 -9.25 7.45
CA SER A 94 4.47 -9.18 7.38
C SER A 94 3.98 -8.14 8.37
N LEU A 95 3.07 -7.29 7.91
CA LEU A 95 2.32 -6.32 8.69
C LEU A 95 0.83 -6.62 8.51
N PRO A 96 0.06 -6.74 9.60
CA PRO A 96 0.49 -6.64 11.00
C PRO A 96 1.41 -7.80 11.41
N VAL A 97 2.35 -7.52 12.33
CA VAL A 97 3.30 -8.54 12.83
C VAL A 97 2.59 -9.54 13.76
N ASP A 98 1.56 -9.08 14.45
CA ASP A 98 0.71 -9.87 15.33
C ASP A 98 -0.75 -9.54 15.01
N CYS A 99 -1.45 -10.50 14.39
CA CYS A 99 -2.86 -10.35 14.02
C CYS A 99 -3.81 -10.44 15.22
N SER A 100 -3.32 -10.87 16.39
CA SER A 100 -4.13 -10.99 17.61
C SER A 100 -4.16 -9.73 18.46
N ASP A 101 -3.26 -8.77 18.19
CA ASP A 101 -3.19 -7.48 18.88
C ASP A 101 -3.96 -6.40 18.10
N PRO A 102 -5.11 -5.92 18.61
CA PRO A 102 -5.93 -4.91 17.93
C PRO A 102 -5.16 -3.64 17.58
N SER A 103 -4.18 -3.24 18.40
CA SER A 103 -3.40 -2.03 18.15
C SER A 103 -2.44 -2.17 16.96
N LYS A 104 -2.06 -3.40 16.60
CA LYS A 104 -1.14 -3.70 15.50
C LYS A 104 -1.88 -3.83 14.17
N VAL A 105 -3.11 -4.33 14.20
CA VAL A 105 -3.95 -4.54 13.00
C VAL A 105 -4.61 -3.25 12.50
N GLU A 106 -4.58 -2.17 13.27
CA GLU A 106 -5.01 -0.85 12.81
C GLU A 106 -4.24 -0.42 11.55
N GLU A 107 -4.95 0.10 10.54
CA GLU A 107 -4.35 0.59 9.30
C GLU A 107 -3.24 1.62 9.58
N LYS A 108 -3.49 2.52 10.54
CA LYS A 108 -2.53 3.52 10.99
C LYS A 108 -1.22 2.89 11.49
N SER A 109 -1.30 1.80 12.22
CA SER A 109 -0.13 1.08 12.74
C SER A 109 0.67 0.40 11.64
N ILE A 110 -0.01 -0.22 10.67
CA ILE A 110 0.61 -0.81 9.46
C ILE A 110 1.36 0.27 8.67
N LEU A 111 0.70 1.39 8.38
CA LEU A 111 1.27 2.53 7.66
C LEU A 111 2.50 3.10 8.37
N ILE A 112 2.41 3.35 9.68
CA ILE A 112 3.53 3.85 10.47
C ILE A 112 4.70 2.88 10.43
N ALA A 113 4.46 1.59 10.61
CA ALA A 113 5.50 0.57 10.63
C ALA A 113 6.24 0.50 9.28
N PHE A 114 5.50 0.48 8.17
CA PHE A 114 6.06 0.48 6.82
C PHE A 114 6.84 1.78 6.54
N MET A 115 6.18 2.94 6.64
CA MET A 115 6.76 4.22 6.22
C MET A 115 7.99 4.60 7.04
N LYS A 116 7.99 4.35 8.36
CA LYS A 116 9.20 4.56 9.18
C LYS A 116 10.32 3.62 8.80
N SER A 117 10.02 2.35 8.54
CA SER A 117 11.04 1.36 8.21
C SER A 117 11.69 1.65 6.86
N VAL A 118 10.88 1.89 5.84
CA VAL A 118 11.34 2.23 4.49
C VAL A 118 12.00 3.62 4.48
N GLY A 119 11.39 4.62 5.12
CA GLY A 119 11.96 5.97 5.21
C GLY A 119 13.33 6.01 5.89
N ARG A 120 13.54 5.19 6.94
CA ARG A 120 14.83 5.11 7.64
C ARG A 120 15.88 4.28 6.88
N ARG A 121 15.50 3.10 6.38
CA ARG A 121 16.44 2.14 5.78
C ARG A 121 16.72 2.42 4.30
N LYS A 122 15.82 3.14 3.64
CA LYS A 122 15.86 3.49 2.23
C LYS A 122 16.19 2.29 1.30
N PRO A 123 15.48 1.13 1.43
CA PRO A 123 15.70 0.00 0.53
C PRO A 123 15.28 0.33 -0.91
N GLN A 124 15.79 -0.39 -1.90
CA GLN A 124 15.16 -0.45 -3.22
C GLN A 124 13.81 -1.19 -3.08
N LEU A 125 12.73 -0.55 -3.51
CA LEU A 125 11.41 -1.15 -3.52
C LEU A 125 11.18 -1.87 -4.84
N VAL A 126 10.63 -3.08 -4.75
CA VAL A 126 10.25 -3.91 -5.89
C VAL A 126 8.82 -4.39 -5.66
N GLY A 127 7.94 -4.20 -6.65
CA GLY A 127 6.57 -4.71 -6.60
C GLY A 127 6.01 -4.94 -8.00
N TYR A 128 4.77 -5.38 -8.09
CA TYR A 128 4.10 -5.61 -9.37
C TYR A 128 2.92 -4.65 -9.52
N ASN A 129 2.99 -3.74 -10.50
CA ASN A 129 2.06 -2.62 -10.64
C ASN A 129 2.06 -1.68 -9.41
N SER A 130 3.15 -1.69 -8.64
CA SER A 130 3.26 -0.96 -7.37
C SER A 130 3.37 0.55 -7.55
N ALA A 131 3.84 1.01 -8.71
CA ALA A 131 3.85 2.43 -9.03
C ALA A 131 2.42 2.99 -9.24
N GLN A 132 1.46 2.14 -9.65
CA GLN A 132 0.08 2.55 -9.90
C GLN A 132 -0.89 2.14 -8.79
N ALA A 133 -0.54 1.15 -7.96
CA ALA A 133 -1.41 0.62 -6.91
C ALA A 133 -0.83 0.83 -5.50
N ASP A 134 0.19 0.07 -5.11
CA ASP A 134 0.71 -0.01 -3.74
C ASP A 134 1.25 1.32 -3.20
N VAL A 135 2.13 1.99 -3.94
CA VAL A 135 2.70 3.28 -3.51
C VAL A 135 1.61 4.35 -3.42
N PRO A 136 0.71 4.51 -4.42
CA PRO A 136 -0.42 5.42 -4.30
C PRO A 136 -1.34 5.16 -3.10
N ILE A 137 -1.74 3.91 -2.84
CA ILE A 137 -2.64 3.62 -1.71
C ILE A 137 -1.97 3.91 -0.37
N ILE A 138 -0.68 3.59 -0.20
CA ILE A 138 0.07 3.91 1.02
C ILE A 138 0.06 5.43 1.28
N VAL A 139 0.33 6.25 0.26
CA VAL A 139 0.34 7.72 0.41
C VAL A 139 -1.06 8.25 0.71
N GLN A 140 -2.07 7.83 -0.06
CA GLN A 140 -3.44 8.28 0.12
C GLN A 140 -3.97 7.94 1.51
N ARG A 141 -3.72 6.72 1.98
CA ARG A 141 -4.17 6.27 3.30
C ARG A 141 -3.37 6.85 4.45
N ALA A 142 -2.10 7.19 4.24
CA ALA A 142 -1.33 7.99 5.19
C ALA A 142 -1.96 9.39 5.38
N ILE A 143 -2.38 10.04 4.29
CA ILE A 143 -3.08 11.34 4.35
C ILE A 143 -4.41 11.22 5.11
N VAL A 144 -5.23 10.22 4.78
CA VAL A 144 -6.51 9.96 5.48
C VAL A 144 -6.30 9.78 6.99
N ASN A 145 -5.22 9.11 7.39
CA ASN A 145 -4.87 8.88 8.79
C ASN A 145 -4.08 10.04 9.46
N GLY A 146 -3.88 11.16 8.77
CA GLY A 146 -3.16 12.33 9.28
C GLY A 146 -1.68 12.05 9.60
N LEU A 147 -1.05 11.15 8.84
CA LEU A 147 0.32 10.72 9.08
C LEU A 147 1.33 11.58 8.29
N PRO A 148 2.50 11.92 8.88
CA PRO A 148 3.58 12.53 8.13
C PRO A 148 4.28 11.51 7.24
N GLY A 149 5.14 11.97 6.33
CA GLY A 149 5.86 11.13 5.38
C GLY A 149 6.92 10.20 5.97
N PHE A 150 7.32 10.36 7.24
CA PHE A 150 8.34 9.54 7.94
C PHE A 150 9.64 9.30 7.17
N GLY A 151 10.06 10.25 6.33
CA GLY A 151 11.19 10.10 5.43
C GLY A 151 10.93 9.21 4.21
N PHE A 152 9.83 8.45 4.15
CA PHE A 152 9.40 7.74 2.95
C PHE A 152 9.07 8.72 1.81
N SER A 153 8.43 9.84 2.14
CA SER A 153 8.06 10.89 1.19
C SER A 153 9.18 11.88 0.85
N ASP A 154 10.37 11.74 1.43
CA ASP A 154 11.50 12.62 1.13
C ASP A 154 12.05 12.30 -0.26
N ARG A 155 12.17 13.32 -1.10
CA ARG A 155 12.60 13.18 -2.49
C ARG A 155 13.88 13.97 -2.75
N PRO A 156 14.81 13.42 -3.55
CA PRO A 156 15.94 14.19 -4.07
C PRO A 156 15.47 15.28 -5.06
N ALA A 157 16.35 16.22 -5.38
CA ALA A 157 16.05 17.26 -6.37
C ALA A 157 15.81 16.68 -7.77
N LYS A 158 16.54 15.61 -8.13
CA LYS A 158 16.26 14.80 -9.33
C LYS A 158 16.13 13.31 -8.95
N PRO A 159 15.25 12.55 -9.62
CA PRO A 159 14.98 11.15 -9.28
C PRO A 159 16.20 10.22 -9.22
N TRP A 160 17.24 10.51 -10.01
CA TRP A 160 18.47 9.71 -10.07
C TRP A 160 19.57 10.18 -9.10
N GLU A 161 19.35 11.26 -8.35
CA GLU A 161 20.34 11.81 -7.39
C GLU A 161 20.21 11.17 -5.99
N GLY A 162 19.24 10.28 -5.79
CA GLY A 162 19.03 9.62 -4.51
C GLY A 162 17.88 8.62 -4.54
N VAL A 163 17.32 8.35 -3.36
CA VAL A 163 16.20 7.43 -3.20
C VAL A 163 14.90 8.18 -3.50
N ASP A 164 14.28 7.89 -4.64
CA ASP A 164 12.95 8.37 -5.00
C ASP A 164 12.01 7.17 -5.24
N TYR A 165 10.93 7.08 -4.46
CA TYR A 165 9.92 6.01 -4.61
C TYR A 165 8.76 6.40 -5.53
N PHE A 166 8.74 7.64 -6.01
CA PHE A 166 7.58 8.21 -6.71
C PHE A 166 7.84 8.41 -8.21
N ASP A 167 8.99 7.97 -8.71
CA ASP A 167 9.33 7.96 -10.14
C ASP A 167 9.91 6.61 -10.54
N ALA A 168 9.04 5.62 -10.78
CA ALA A 168 9.44 4.28 -11.17
C ALA A 168 10.13 4.19 -12.55
N ARG A 169 10.05 5.25 -13.38
CA ARG A 169 10.66 5.28 -14.71
C ARG A 169 12.14 5.65 -14.63
N ASN A 170 12.47 6.62 -13.79
CA ASN A 170 13.81 7.19 -13.72
C ASN A 170 14.57 6.79 -12.45
N SER A 171 13.89 6.46 -11.37
CA SER A 171 14.54 6.05 -10.12
C SER A 171 14.88 4.56 -10.12
N PRO A 172 16.14 4.18 -9.84
CA PRO A 172 16.49 2.78 -9.65
C PRO A 172 15.97 2.21 -8.32
N TYR A 173 15.44 3.06 -7.41
CA TYR A 173 14.95 2.64 -6.10
C TYR A 173 13.46 2.27 -6.08
N SER A 174 12.75 2.45 -7.19
CA SER A 174 11.35 2.04 -7.36
C SER A 174 11.24 1.21 -8.62
N VAL A 175 11.25 -0.11 -8.46
CA VAL A 175 11.14 -1.05 -9.57
C VAL A 175 9.71 -1.58 -9.64
N ASP A 176 9.03 -1.26 -10.73
CA ASP A 176 7.76 -1.89 -11.09
C ASP A 176 8.01 -3.04 -12.08
N LEU A 177 7.62 -4.25 -11.67
CA LEU A 177 7.76 -5.45 -12.49
C LEU A 177 6.76 -5.51 -13.65
N ALA A 178 5.62 -4.81 -13.56
CA ALA A 178 4.64 -4.78 -14.65
C ALA A 178 5.18 -4.03 -15.88
N ASP A 179 5.98 -2.97 -15.68
CA ASP A 179 6.65 -2.22 -16.75
C ASP A 179 7.94 -2.90 -17.24
N SER A 180 8.38 -3.97 -16.56
CA SER A 180 9.67 -4.63 -16.82
C SER A 180 9.56 -5.92 -17.64
N LEU A 181 8.34 -6.39 -17.90
CA LEU A 181 7.98 -7.57 -18.69
C LEU A 181 7.46 -7.16 -20.07
#